data_AF-A0A5E6NSP1-F1
#
_entry.id   AF-A0A5E6NSP1-F1
#
_cell.length_a   1.000
_cell.length_b   1.000
_cell.length_c   1.000
_cell.angle_alpha   90.00
_cell.angle_beta   90.00
_cell.angle_gamma   90.00
#
_symmetry.space_group_name_H-M   'P 1'
#
loop_
_entity.id
_entity.type
_entity.pdbx_description
1 polymer ?
#
loop_
_entity_poly.entity_id
_entity_poly.type
_entity_poly.pdbx_seq_one_letter_code
_entity_poly.pdbx_strand_id
1 'polypeptide(L)' 'MSYFEVADVVFMGGSLVQTGGHNMLEPAALSKPILFGPNVFNFSEISADLLTQQGSIQVQKRRCVNARNYTTARG' A
#
# COMPACT_ATOMS: atom_id res chain seq x y z
N MET A 1 -17.39 -13.06 10.48
CA MET A 1 -15.97 -13.36 10.20
C MET A 1 -15.47 -12.29 9.26
N SER A 2 -14.61 -11.41 9.77
CA SER A 2 -14.03 -10.34 8.96
C SER A 2 -13.00 -10.96 8.02
N TYR A 3 -12.96 -10.53 6.76
CA TYR A 3 -11.98 -11.03 5.78
C TYR A 3 -10.53 -10.85 6.25
N PHE A 4 -10.29 -9.89 7.15
CA PHE A 4 -8.98 -9.65 7.75
C PHE A 4 -8.55 -10.77 8.74
N GLU A 5 -9.48 -11.47 9.38
CA GLU A 5 -9.14 -12.51 10.37
C GLU A 5 -8.41 -13.70 9.73
N VAL A 6 -8.84 -14.10 8.54
CA VAL A 6 -8.29 -15.24 7.79
C VAL A 6 -7.13 -14.86 6.87
N ALA A 7 -6.84 -13.57 6.71
CA ALA A 7 -5.75 -13.10 5.86
C ALA A 7 -4.41 -13.16 6.61
N ASP A 8 -3.35 -13.57 5.90
CA ASP A 8 -1.97 -13.48 6.40
C ASP A 8 -1.37 -12.08 6.20
N VAL A 9 -1.79 -11.40 5.14
CA VAL A 9 -1.34 -10.05 4.76
C VAL A 9 -2.51 -9.30 4.14
N VAL A 10 -2.61 -7.99 4.43
CA VAL A 10 -3.70 -7.15 3.96
C VAL A 10 -3.16 -6.05 3.06
N PHE A 11 -3.66 -5.95 1.83
CA PHE A 11 -3.38 -4.84 0.93
C PHE A 11 -4.56 -3.86 0.92
N MET A 12 -4.30 -2.61 1.31
CA MET A 12 -5.31 -1.55 1.36
C MET A 12 -5.54 -0.98 -0.04
N GLY A 13 -6.69 -1.31 -0.62
CA GLY A 13 -7.16 -0.73 -1.89
C GLY A 13 -7.32 0.79 -1.83
N GLY A 14 -7.58 1.42 -2.98
CA GLY A 14 -7.74 2.89 -3.09
C GLY A 14 -6.45 3.70 -2.90
N SER A 15 -5.42 3.12 -2.29
CA SER A 15 -4.14 3.76 -1.95
C SER A 15 -3.18 3.97 -3.14
N LEU A 16 -3.43 3.33 -4.28
CA LEU A 16 -2.61 3.48 -5.50
C LEU A 16 -3.09 4.62 -6.42
N VAL A 17 -4.34 5.06 -6.23
CA VAL A 17 -5.01 6.12 -7.00
C VAL A 17 -5.33 7.30 -6.06
N GLN A 18 -5.58 8.50 -6.59
CA GLN A 18 -5.81 9.71 -5.78
C GLN A 18 -7.21 9.75 -5.11
N THR A 19 -7.79 8.59 -4.83
CA THR A 19 -9.12 8.46 -4.23
C THR A 19 -9.06 8.53 -2.69
N GLY A 20 -7.88 8.26 -2.12
CA GLY A 20 -7.68 8.13 -0.68
C GLY A 20 -7.82 6.67 -0.25
N GLY A 21 -6.97 6.24 0.67
CA GLY A 21 -6.98 4.87 1.18
C GLY A 21 -8.24 4.52 1.99
N HIS A 22 -8.30 3.28 2.47
CA HIS A 22 -9.35 2.80 3.38
C HIS A 22 -8.85 2.71 4.83
N ASN A 23 -9.78 2.52 5.77
CA ASN A 23 -9.50 2.43 7.20
C ASN A 23 -8.52 1.28 7.50
N MET A 24 -7.35 1.62 8.05
CA MET A 24 -6.29 0.67 8.38
C MET A 24 -6.38 0.13 9.81
N LEU A 25 -7.30 0.66 10.64
CA LEU A 25 -7.43 0.25 12.04
C LEU A 25 -7.98 -1.16 12.20
N GLU A 26 -8.86 -1.60 11.30
CA GLU A 26 -9.43 -2.95 11.35
C GLU A 26 -8.35 -4.05 11.21
N PRO A 27 -7.49 -4.04 10.17
CA PRO A 27 -6.40 -5.01 10.08
C PRO A 27 -5.31 -4.78 11.15
N ALA A 28 -5.06 -3.54 11.57
CA ALA A 28 -4.08 -3.25 12.62
C ALA A 28 -4.50 -3.83 13.98
N ALA A 29 -5.78 -3.72 14.34
CA ALA A 29 -6.33 -4.29 15.57
C ALA A 29 -6.23 -5.82 15.61
N LEU A 30 -6.25 -6.46 14.43
CA LEU A 30 -6.07 -7.91 14.28
C LEU A 30 -4.59 -8.32 14.12
N SER A 31 -3.65 -7.39 14.36
CA SER A 31 -2.21 -7.57 14.21
C SER A 31 -1.81 -8.12 12.83
N LYS A 32 -2.55 -7.73 11.78
CA LYS A 32 -2.28 -8.15 10.41
C LYS A 32 -1.26 -7.22 9.76
N PRO A 33 -0.23 -7.75 9.07
CA PRO A 33 0.67 -6.94 8.26
C PRO A 33 -0.08 -6.17 7.15
N ILE A 34 0.15 -4.86 7.06
CA ILE A 34 -0.57 -3.97 6.13
C ILE A 34 0.35 -3.48 5.01
N LEU A 35 -0.11 -3.60 3.77
CA LEU A 35 0.51 -3.03 2.59
C LEU A 35 -0.37 -1.92 2.00
N PHE A 36 0.18 -0.77 1.67
CA PHE A 36 -0.58 0.33 1.06
C PHE A 36 0.24 1.17 0.09
N GLY A 37 -0.41 1.82 -0.86
CA GLY A 37 0.18 2.74 -1.84
C GLY A 37 0.32 4.19 -1.35
N PRO A 38 0.87 5.11 -2.15
CA PRO A 38 1.24 6.44 -1.68
C PRO A 38 0.08 7.39 -1.36
N ASN A 39 -1.15 7.08 -1.78
CA ASN A 39 -2.28 7.99 -1.65
C ASN A 39 -3.18 7.59 -0.46
N VAL A 40 -2.73 7.88 0.76
CA VAL A 40 -3.45 7.56 2.02
C VAL A 40 -3.82 8.80 2.82
N PHE A 41 -4.06 9.93 2.15
CA PHE A 41 -4.28 11.23 2.79
C PHE A 41 -5.41 11.27 3.84
N ASN A 42 -6.46 10.45 3.67
CA ASN A 42 -7.55 10.33 4.65
C ASN A 42 -7.13 9.69 5.98
N PHE A 43 -6.05 8.91 5.95
CA PHE A 43 -5.55 8.12 7.08
C PHE A 43 -4.05 8.33 7.26
N SER A 44 -3.57 9.54 6.98
CA SER A 44 -2.14 9.87 6.96
C SER A 44 -1.47 9.65 8.31
N GLU A 45 -2.12 10.07 9.40
CA GLU A 45 -1.65 9.87 10.78
C GLU A 45 -1.50 8.39 11.12
N ILE A 46 -2.57 7.60 10.92
CA ILE A 46 -2.55 6.15 11.15
C ILE A 46 -1.50 5.46 10.28
N SER A 47 -1.37 5.85 9.01
CA SER A 47 -0.36 5.28 8.13
C SER A 47 1.07 5.60 8.59
N ALA A 48 1.30 6.79 9.13
CA ALA A 48 2.61 7.19 9.66
C ALA A 48 2.94 6.45 10.96
N ASP A 49 1.98 6.27 11.85
CA ASP A 49 2.13 5.48 13.07
C ASP A 49 2.44 4.02 12.77
N LEU A 50 1.69 3.42 11.82
CA LEU A 50 1.92 2.04 11.39
C LEU A 50 3.27 1.84 10.72
N LEU A 51 3.77 2.84 9.98
CA LEU A 51 5.12 2.80 9.41
C LEU A 51 6.18 2.90 10.51
N THR A 52 5.99 3.79 11.48
CA THR A 52 6.92 4.00 12.60
C THR A 52 7.02 2.77 13.50
N GLN A 53 5.89 2.11 13.73
CA GLN A 53 5.80 0.88 14.52
C GLN A 53 6.14 -0.38 13.72
N GLN A 54 6.57 -0.26 12.47
CA GLN A 54 6.89 -1.38 11.58
C GLN A 54 5.72 -2.35 11.34
N GLY A 55 4.48 -1.90 11.55
CA GLY A 55 3.25 -2.67 11.30
C GLY A 55 2.76 -2.62 9.86
N SER A 56 3.42 -1.82 9.01
CA SER A 56 3.02 -1.66 7.61
C SER A 56 4.20 -1.37 6.67
N ILE A 57 3.97 -1.58 5.37
CA ILE A 57 4.91 -1.25 4.29
C ILE A 57 4.19 -0.43 3.23
N GLN A 58 4.76 0.73 2.91
CA GLN A 58 4.30 1.57 1.82
C GLN A 58 4.92 1.15 0.48
N VAL A 59 4.09 0.75 -0.47
CA VAL A 59 4.49 0.39 -1.83
C VAL A 59 4.79 1.66 -2.62
N GLN A 60 6.01 1.73 -3.16
CA GLN A 60 6.42 2.82 -4.04
C GLN A 60 5.92 2.58 -5.47
N LYS A 61 5.41 3.63 -6.12
CA LYS A 61 5.18 3.59 -7.56
C LYS A 61 6.54 3.42 -8.25
N ARG A 62 6.72 2.33 -9.01
CA ARG A 62 7.85 2.24 -9.94
C ARG A 62 7.77 3.44 -10.88
N ARG A 63 8.87 4.18 -10.98
CA ARG A 63 9.07 5.16 -12.04
C ARG A 63 8.88 4.41 -13.36
N CYS A 64 7.90 4.82 -14.16
CA CYS A 64 7.84 4.47 -15.56
C CYS A 64 9.17 4.93 -16.18
N VAL A 65 10.08 3.99 -16.46
CA VAL A 65 11.19 4.26 -17.38
C VAL A 65 10.53 4.31 -18.74
N ASN A 66 10.55 5.49 -19.36
CA ASN A 66 9.94 5.78 -20.65
C ASN A 66 10.03 4.57 -21.60
N ALA A 67 8.88 4.04 -22.03
CA ALA A 67 8.82 2.90 -22.96
C ALA A 67 9.52 3.17 -24.31
N ARG A 68 9.97 4.41 -24.56
CA ARG A 68 10.72 4.83 -25.75
C ARG A 68 12.15 4.29 -25.84
N ASN A 69 12.71 3.74 -24.76
CA ASN A 69 14.11 3.26 -24.75
C ASN A 69 14.25 1.74 -24.88
N TYR A 70 13.17 0.98 -25.10
CA TYR A 70 13.22 -0.48 -25.21
C TYR A 70 13.29 -1.03 -26.65
N THR A 71 13.39 -0.17 -27.67
CA THR A 71 13.39 -0.61 -29.10
C THR A 71 14.75 -0.82 -29.75
N THR A 72 15.89 -0.74 -29.06
CA THR A 72 17.18 -1.03 -29.73
C THR A 72 18.22 -1.68 -28.82
N ALA A 73 18.09 -2.99 -28.57
CA ALA A 73 19.20 -3.84 -28.12
C ALA A 73 18.92 -5.35 -28.38
N ARG A 74 18.34 -5.68 -29.54
CA ARG A 74 18.39 -7.03 -30.13
C ARG A 74 18.46 -6.88 -31.65
N GLY A 75 19.61 -7.20 -32.22
CA GLY A 75 19.93 -7.10 -33.64
C GLY A 75 21.36 -6.67 -33.81
#